data_AF-A0A932HXM0-F1
#
_entry.id   AF-A0A932HXM0-F1
#
_cell.length_a   1.000
_cell.length_b   1.000
_cell.length_c   1.000
_cell.angle_alpha   90.00
_cell.angle_beta   90.00
_cell.angle_gamma   90.00
#
_symmetry.space_group_name_H-M   'P 1'
#
loop_
_entity.id
_entity.type
_entity.pdbx_description
1 polymer ?
#
loop_
_entity_poly.entity_id
_entity_poly.type
_entity_poly.pdbx_seq_one_letter_code
_entity_poly.pdbx_strand_id
1 'polypeptide(L)'
;MNEETPEAGKVWMIQLGILALFWVFVIGIIAWIVRLIRISLQLRDIPSASIGISLVAIPVFILLLSLANYVFWGLRSAASQGERSAHAGKGGIDER
;
A
#
# COMPACT_ATOMS: atom_id res chain seq x y z
N MET A 1 23.01 15.09 -21.34
CA MET A 1 21.73 15.84 -21.37
C MET A 1 20.66 14.79 -21.17
N ASN A 2 20.15 14.67 -19.95
CA ASN A 2 19.31 13.54 -19.55
C ASN A 2 17.91 13.78 -20.09
N GLU A 3 17.49 12.94 -21.03
CA GLU A 3 16.08 12.76 -21.36
C GLU A 3 15.44 11.98 -20.20
N GLU A 4 15.25 12.65 -19.07
CA GLU A 4 14.42 12.10 -17.99
C GLU A 4 12.99 12.06 -18.53
N THR A 5 12.56 10.85 -18.89
CA THR A 5 11.26 10.63 -19.51
C THR A 5 10.18 11.17 -18.59
N PRO A 6 9.36 12.16 -19.01
CA PRO A 6 8.34 12.79 -18.18
C PRO A 6 7.27 11.80 -17.66
N GLU A 7 7.24 10.60 -18.24
CA GLU A 7 6.39 9.49 -17.86
C GLU A 7 6.80 8.84 -16.53
N ALA A 8 8.10 8.80 -16.19
CA ALA A 8 8.56 8.20 -14.92
C ALA A 8 8.03 8.96 -13.70
N GLY A 9 8.03 10.30 -13.78
CA GLY A 9 7.46 11.16 -12.74
C GLY A 9 5.94 10.99 -12.59
N LYS A 10 5.22 10.84 -13.71
CA LYS A 10 3.76 10.60 -13.70
C LYS A 10 3.39 9.24 -13.07
N VAL A 11 4.11 8.18 -13.43
CA VAL A 11 3.88 6.84 -12.87
C VAL A 11 4.08 6.85 -11.35
N TRP A 12 5.10 7.56 -10.88
CA TRP A 12 5.36 7.72 -9.45
C TRP A 12 4.24 8.49 -8.74
N MET A 13 3.76 9.60 -9.31
CA MET A 13 2.64 10.36 -8.76
C MET A 13 1.35 9.54 -8.67
N ILE A 14 1.05 8.74 -9.70
CA ILE A 14 -0.13 7.85 -9.72
C ILE A 14 0.01 6.76 -8.67
N GLN A 15 1.21 6.18 -8.53
CA GLN A 15 1.50 5.20 -7.48
C GLN A 15 1.25 5.76 -6.09
N LEU A 16 1.76 6.96 -5.82
CA LEU A 16 1.59 7.63 -4.54
C LEU A 16 0.12 7.97 -4.28
N GLY A 17 -0.60 8.42 -5.32
CA GLY A 17 -2.03 8.68 -5.27
C GLY A 17 -2.86 7.45 -4.93
N ILE A 18 -2.58 6.29 -5.56
CA ILE A 18 -3.28 5.04 -5.26
C ILE A 18 -2.99 4.57 -3.82
N LEU A 19 -1.74 4.72 -3.35
CA LEU A 19 -1.37 4.31 -1.99
C LEU A 19 -2.07 5.19 -0.95
N ALA A 20 -2.12 6.50 -1.18
CA ALA A 20 -2.85 7.43 -0.32
C ALA A 20 -4.36 7.15 -0.32
N LEU A 21 -4.95 6.89 -1.49
CA LEU A 21 -6.36 6.52 -1.60
C LEU A 21 -6.68 5.23 -0.84
N PHE A 22 -5.79 4.24 -0.93
CA PHE A 22 -5.94 2.97 -0.21
C PHE A 22 -5.87 3.17 1.31
N TRP A 23 -4.96 4.02 1.78
CA TRP A 23 -4.87 4.43 3.19
C TRP A 23 -6.16 5.08 3.69
N VAL A 24 -6.68 6.06 2.94
CA VAL A 24 -7.94 6.76 3.27
C VAL A 24 -9.11 5.78 3.28
N PHE A 25 -9.16 4.87 2.31
CA PHE A 25 -10.20 3.84 2.24
C PHE A 25 -10.18 2.92 3.46
N VAL A 26 -8.99 2.41 3.84
CA VAL A 26 -8.83 1.55 5.03
C VAL A 26 -9.25 2.27 6.30
N ILE A 27 -8.76 3.49 6.54
CA ILE A 27 -9.15 4.29 7.71
C ILE A 27 -10.66 4.56 7.70
N GLY A 28 -11.22 4.87 6.53
CA GLY A 28 -12.65 5.13 6.35
C GLY A 28 -13.51 3.93 6.72
N ILE A 29 -13.13 2.72 6.30
CA ILE A 29 -13.85 1.50 6.66
C ILE A 29 -13.74 1.23 8.16
N ILE A 30 -12.56 1.39 8.78
CA ILE A 30 -12.40 1.22 10.23
C ILE A 30 -13.31 2.20 10.98
N ALA A 31 -13.30 3.48 10.61
CA ALA A 31 -14.15 4.49 11.21
C ALA A 31 -15.65 4.19 11.02
N TRP A 32 -16.04 3.72 9.83
CA TRP A 32 -17.42 3.33 9.53
C TRP A 32 -17.89 2.14 10.39
N ILE A 33 -17.05 1.11 10.52
CA ILE A 33 -17.31 -0.04 11.38
C ILE A 33 -17.47 0.40 12.85
N VAL A 34 -16.57 1.24 13.36
CA VAL A 34 -16.66 1.80 14.73
C VAL A 34 -17.98 2.56 14.92
N ARG A 35 -18.42 3.32 13.90
CA ARG A 35 -19.70 4.03 13.94
C ARG A 35 -20.90 3.07 14.02
N LEU A 36 -20.88 1.99 13.25
CA LEU A 36 -21.94 0.95 13.30
C LEU A 36 -21.99 0.26 14.66
N ILE A 37 -20.83 -0.04 15.28
CA ILE A 37 -20.78 -0.58 16.63
C ILE A 37 -21.43 0.38 17.63
N ARG A 38 -21.06 1.69 17.57
CA ARG A 38 -21.65 2.69 18.47
C ARG A 38 -23.18 2.77 18.33
N ILE A 39 -23.69 2.77 17.11
CA ILE A 39 -25.13 2.81 16.83
C ILE A 39 -25.81 1.54 17.38
N SER A 40 -25.24 0.37 17.13
CA SER A 40 -25.77 -0.92 17.62
C SER A 40 -25.82 -0.96 19.16
N LEU A 41 -24.78 -0.47 19.84
CA LEU A 41 -24.75 -0.37 21.31
C LEU A 41 -25.83 0.60 21.83
N GLN A 42 -26.04 1.71 21.13
CA GLN A 42 -27.03 2.72 21.51
C GLN A 42 -28.47 2.24 21.34
N LEU A 43 -28.72 1.37 20.35
CA LEU A 43 -30.02 0.74 20.11
C LEU A 43 -30.30 -0.48 21.00
N ARG A 44 -29.37 -0.89 21.87
CA ARG A 44 -29.52 -2.07 22.76
C ARG A 44 -29.73 -3.40 22.03
N ASP A 45 -29.46 -3.44 20.72
CA ASP A 45 -29.44 -4.67 19.93
C ASP A 45 -28.27 -5.56 20.37
N ILE A 46 -28.48 -6.88 20.37
CA ILE A 46 -27.48 -7.87 20.77
C ILE A 46 -26.24 -7.67 19.86
N PRO A 47 -25.12 -7.13 20.37
CA PRO A 47 -24.05 -6.62 19.52
C PRO A 47 -23.09 -7.74 19.06
N SER A 48 -23.54 -9.00 19.06
CA SER A 48 -22.68 -10.16 18.83
C SER A 48 -22.10 -10.20 17.41
N ALA A 49 -22.92 -9.91 16.40
CA ALA A 49 -22.49 -9.93 15.00
C ALA A 49 -21.53 -8.77 14.66
N SER A 50 -21.86 -7.55 15.06
CA SER A 50 -21.05 -6.36 14.77
C SER A 50 -19.68 -6.38 15.47
N ILE A 51 -19.61 -6.93 16.68
CA ILE A 51 -18.34 -7.15 17.40
C ILE A 51 -17.51 -8.23 16.70
N GLY A 52 -18.12 -9.36 16.31
CA GLY A 52 -17.44 -10.43 15.58
C GLY A 52 -16.86 -9.96 14.24
N ILE A 53 -17.62 -9.16 13.48
CA ILE A 53 -17.18 -8.60 12.20
C ILE A 53 -16.00 -7.65 12.41
N SER A 54 -16.04 -6.80 13.43
CA SER A 54 -14.97 -5.82 13.70
C SER A 54 -13.66 -6.49 14.13
N LEU A 55 -13.76 -7.58 14.91
CA LEU A 55 -12.61 -8.38 15.36
C LEU A 55 -11.84 -8.98 14.19
N VAL A 56 -12.52 -9.34 13.10
CA VAL A 56 -11.89 -9.92 11.89
C VAL A 56 -11.53 -8.84 10.88
N ALA A 57 -12.38 -7.85 10.69
CA ALA A 57 -12.19 -6.81 9.68
C ALA A 57 -10.97 -5.94 9.98
N ILE A 58 -10.77 -5.50 11.23
CA ILE A 58 -9.64 -4.62 11.59
C ILE A 58 -8.28 -5.29 11.28
N PRO A 59 -8.00 -6.54 11.72
CA PRO A 59 -6.77 -7.23 11.34
C PRO A 59 -6.61 -7.42 9.82
N VAL A 60 -7.70 -7.77 9.11
CA VAL A 60 -7.65 -7.96 7.66
C VAL A 60 -7.26 -6.67 6.95
N PHE A 61 -7.84 -5.53 7.35
CA PHE A 61 -7.49 -4.25 6.76
C PHE A 61 -6.06 -3.81 7.08
N ILE A 62 -5.55 -4.11 8.28
CA ILE A 62 -4.14 -3.88 8.62
C ILE A 62 -3.22 -4.75 7.77
N LEU A 63 -3.56 -6.03 7.57
CA LEU A 63 -2.78 -6.93 6.70
C LEU A 63 -2.76 -6.44 5.25
N LEU A 64 -3.89 -6.01 4.72
CA LEU A 64 -3.96 -5.45 3.36
C LEU A 64 -3.15 -4.16 3.24
N LEU A 65 -3.19 -3.29 4.25
CA LEU A 65 -2.38 -2.07 4.29
C LEU A 65 -0.88 -2.38 4.32
N SER A 66 -0.49 -3.37 5.13
CA SER A 66 0.89 -3.85 5.21
C SER A 66 1.35 -4.47 3.90
N LEU A 67 0.51 -5.29 3.26
CA LEU A 67 0.79 -5.90 1.96
C LEU A 67 0.97 -4.85 0.87
N ALA A 68 0.09 -3.84 0.83
CA ALA A 68 0.23 -2.71 -0.08
C ALA A 68 1.59 -2.01 0.14
N ASN A 69 1.91 -1.62 1.38
CA ASN A 69 3.21 -1.01 1.67
C ASN A 69 4.40 -1.89 1.26
N TYR A 70 4.32 -3.20 1.49
CA TYR A 70 5.37 -4.15 1.11
C TYR A 70 5.57 -4.23 -0.41
N VAL A 71 4.49 -4.36 -1.18
CA VAL A 71 4.54 -4.40 -2.66
C VAL A 71 5.14 -3.10 -3.21
N PHE A 72 4.75 -1.95 -2.65
CA PHE A 72 5.29 -0.65 -3.07
C PHE A 72 6.77 -0.51 -2.75
N TRP A 73 7.22 -1.00 -1.59
CA TRP A 73 8.64 -1.02 -1.24
C TRP A 73 9.43 -1.98 -2.15
N GLY A 74 8.86 -3.15 -2.45
CA GLY A 74 9.45 -4.12 -3.37
C GLY A 74 9.64 -3.58 -4.78
N LEU A 75 8.66 -2.85 -5.32
CA LEU A 75 8.76 -2.21 -6.63
C LEU A 75 9.90 -1.18 -6.68
N ARG A 76 10.09 -0.41 -5.60
CA ARG A 76 11.19 0.55 -5.46
C ARG A 76 12.56 -0.13 -5.44
N SER A 77 12.69 -1.24 -4.70
CA SER A 77 13.95 -2.00 -4.64
C SER A 77 14.29 -2.66 -5.97
N ALA A 78 13.30 -3.16 -6.71
CA ALA A 78 13.51 -3.76 -8.03
C ALA A 78 14.06 -2.73 -9.05
N ALA A 79 13.53 -1.50 -9.05
CA ALA A 79 14.01 -0.43 -9.91
C ALA A 79 15.49 -0.09 -9.65
N SER A 80 15.90 -0.02 -8.38
CA SER A 80 17.29 0.28 -8.00
C SER A 80 18.30 -0.85 -8.28
N GLN A 81 17.82 -2.10 -8.43
CA GLN A 81 18.67 -3.27 -8.69
C GLN A 81 19.04 -3.39 -10.18
N GLY A 82 18.18 -2.92 -11.09
CA GLY A 82 18.47 -2.92 -12.53
C GLY A 82 19.69 -2.08 -12.90
N GLU A 83 19.90 -0.93 -12.24
CA GLU A 83 21.06 -0.06 -12.48
C GLU A 83 22.38 -0.67 -11.98
N ARG A 84 22.38 -1.37 -10.84
CA ARG A 84 23.59 -2.01 -10.30
C ARG A 84 24.07 -3.18 -11.17
N SER A 85 23.14 -3.95 -11.73
CA SER A 85 23.44 -5.05 -12.65
C SER A 85 24.00 -4.56 -14.00
N ALA A 86 23.56 -3.38 -14.46
CA ALA A 86 24.09 -2.76 -15.67
C ALA A 86 25.54 -2.25 -15.51
N HIS A 87 25.89 -1.75 -14.32
CA HIS A 87 27.27 -1.36 -14.00
C HIS A 87 28.21 -2.56 -13.78
N ALA A 88 27.73 -3.66 -13.21
CA ALA A 88 28.50 -4.89 -13.06
C ALA A 88 28.82 -5.56 -14.41
N GLY A 89 27.94 -5.44 -15.41
CA GLY A 89 28.17 -5.98 -16.76
C GLY A 89 29.17 -5.18 -17.61
N LYS A 90 29.36 -3.88 -17.33
CA LYS A 90 30.31 -3.03 -18.07
C LYS A 90 31.75 -3.17 -17.60
N GLY A 91 31.99 -3.49 -16.32
CA GLY A 91 33.35 -3.66 -15.79
C GLY A 91 34.09 -4.91 -16.30
N GLY A 92 33.38 -5.91 -16.83
CA GLY A 92 33.99 -7.14 -17.34
C GLY A 92 34.28 -7.15 -18.84
N ILE A 93 33.85 -6.13 -19.59
CA ILE A 93 34.07 -6.05 -21.05
C ILE A 93 35.29 -5.17 -21.37
N ASP A 94 35.67 -4.24 -20.48
CA ASP A 94 36.82 -3.33 -20.69
C ASP A 94 38.19 -3.96 -20.32
N GLU A 95 38.23 -5.20 -19.81
CA GLU A 95 39.46 -5.91 -19.43
C GLU A 95 39.88 -7.03 -20.41
N ARG A 96 39.31 -7.10 -21.61
CA ARG A 96 39.68 -8.05 -22.67
C ARG A 96 39.94 -7.37 -24.00
#